data_AF-T0P7W2-F1
#
_entry.id   AF-T0P7W2-F1
#
_cell.length_a   1.000
_cell.length_b   1.000
_cell.length_c   1.000
_cell.angle_alpha   90.00
_cell.angle_beta   90.00
_cell.angle_gamma   90.00
#
_symmetry.space_group_name_H-M   'P 1'
#
loop_
_entity.id
_entity.type
_entity.pdbx_description
1 polymer ?
#
loop_
_entity_poly.entity_id
_entity_poly.type
_entity_poly.pdbx_seq_one_letter_code
_entity_poly.pdbx_strand_id
1 'polypeptide(L)'
;MKEKILEALKNNNDFISGEKLSRELGISRAAVWKHIKGIKEDGYKIESVSKKGYKLDYSPDLLTYSEIKDFLETKSLGRNFIHYDTIDSTNLIAKKLAREGAVHGTVVLAEEQTSGRGRLGRTWISPKGTGIWVSIILRPNISAYAVSKLTLLGAAAVERAMDNMGIDAYIKWPNDLVLNRKKSLWNSYGNEWRNG
;
A
#
# COMPACT_ATOMS: atom_id res chain seq x y z
N MET A 1 8.68 -15.22 -3.37
CA MET A 1 8.23 -16.54 -3.91
C MET A 1 6.70 -16.66 -3.92
N LYS A 2 5.99 -16.36 -2.82
CA LYS A 2 4.50 -16.27 -2.82
C LYS A 2 3.96 -15.44 -3.99
N GLU A 3 4.53 -14.25 -4.22
CA GLU A 3 4.16 -13.35 -5.31
C GLU A 3 4.26 -13.99 -6.71
N LYS A 4 5.34 -14.74 -6.98
CA LYS A 4 5.53 -15.43 -8.28
C LYS A 4 4.50 -16.53 -8.49
N ILE A 5 4.09 -17.23 -7.43
CA ILE A 5 3.03 -18.24 -7.49
C ILE A 5 1.67 -17.56 -7.74
N LEU A 6 1.37 -16.47 -7.04
CA LEU A 6 0.16 -15.68 -7.26
C LEU A 6 0.07 -15.16 -8.69
N GLU A 7 1.17 -14.62 -9.23
CA GLU A 7 1.25 -14.16 -10.62
C GLU A 7 0.99 -15.30 -11.62
N ALA A 8 1.60 -16.46 -11.41
CA ALA A 8 1.35 -17.63 -12.26
C ALA A 8 -0.14 -18.02 -12.24
N LEU A 9 -0.77 -18.04 -11.06
CA LEU A 9 -2.19 -18.37 -10.91
C LEU A 9 -3.11 -17.30 -11.52
N LYS A 10 -2.81 -16.01 -11.37
CA LYS A 10 -3.61 -14.91 -11.97
C LYS A 10 -3.56 -14.90 -13.49
N ASN A 11 -2.41 -15.23 -14.06
CA ASN A 11 -2.22 -15.30 -15.51
C ASN A 11 -2.88 -16.54 -16.14
N ASN A 12 -3.56 -17.37 -15.35
CA ASN A 12 -4.24 -18.57 -15.81
C ASN A 12 -5.67 -18.66 -15.27
N ASN A 13 -6.65 -18.65 -16.16
CA ASN A 13 -8.06 -18.77 -15.78
C ASN A 13 -8.48 -20.20 -15.37
N ASP A 14 -7.57 -21.17 -15.47
CA ASP A 14 -7.81 -22.59 -15.17
C ASP A 14 -6.71 -23.18 -14.26
N PHE A 15 -6.82 -24.47 -13.94
CA PHE A 15 -5.90 -25.16 -13.04
C PHE A 15 -4.46 -25.20 -13.56
N ILE A 16 -3.53 -24.90 -12.66
CA ILE A 16 -2.09 -25.10 -12.85
C ILE A 16 -1.62 -26.24 -11.97
N SER A 17 -1.00 -27.26 -12.57
CA SER A 17 -0.46 -28.39 -11.81
C SER A 17 0.69 -27.96 -10.90
N GLY A 18 0.80 -28.58 -9.71
CA GLY A 18 1.91 -28.30 -8.79
C GLY A 18 3.29 -28.65 -9.36
N GLU A 19 3.37 -29.54 -10.35
CA GLU A 19 4.61 -29.84 -11.08
C GLU A 19 4.97 -28.76 -12.09
N LYS A 20 3.99 -28.19 -12.79
CA LYS A 20 4.24 -27.04 -13.65
C LYS A 20 4.78 -25.87 -12.83
N LEU A 21 4.13 -25.52 -11.71
CA LEU A 21 4.61 -24.48 -10.79
C LEU A 21 6.01 -24.79 -10.23
N SER A 22 6.24 -26.04 -9.82
CA SER A 22 7.54 -26.50 -9.31
C SER A 22 8.66 -26.32 -10.34
N ARG A 23 8.41 -26.73 -11.59
CA ARG A 23 9.35 -26.61 -12.70
C ARG A 23 9.62 -25.16 -13.11
N GLU A 24 8.57 -24.36 -13.25
CA GLU A 24 8.69 -22.95 -13.67
C GLU A 24 9.41 -22.09 -12.62
N LEU A 25 9.20 -22.38 -11.34
CA LEU A 25 9.75 -21.58 -10.25
C LEU A 25 11.04 -22.15 -9.65
N GLY A 26 11.49 -23.34 -10.09
CA GLY A 26 12.70 -23.98 -9.61
C GLY A 26 12.64 -24.40 -8.13
N ILE A 27 11.45 -24.74 -7.62
CA ILE A 27 11.23 -25.16 -6.22
C ILE A 27 10.54 -26.51 -6.15
N SER A 28 10.63 -27.22 -5.02
CA SER A 28 9.97 -28.53 -4.86
C SER A 28 8.44 -28.40 -4.83
N ARG A 29 7.72 -29.46 -5.23
CA ARG A 29 6.25 -29.56 -5.08
C ARG A 29 5.78 -29.31 -3.64
N ALA A 30 6.56 -29.77 -2.65
CA ALA A 30 6.27 -29.51 -1.23
C ALA A 30 6.40 -28.03 -0.86
N ALA A 31 7.39 -27.33 -1.43
CA ALA A 31 7.54 -25.88 -1.25
C ALA A 31 6.39 -25.11 -1.93
N VAL A 32 5.95 -25.52 -3.12
CA VAL A 32 4.74 -24.96 -3.77
C VAL A 32 3.54 -25.11 -2.84
N TRP A 33 3.28 -26.32 -2.32
CA TRP A 33 2.16 -26.55 -1.41
C TRP A 33 2.24 -25.66 -0.15
N LYS A 34 3.42 -25.52 0.46
CA LYS A 34 3.62 -24.66 1.64
C LYS A 34 3.33 -23.19 1.32
N HIS A 35 3.76 -22.70 0.16
CA HIS A 35 3.45 -21.33 -0.26
C HIS A 35 1.95 -21.14 -0.58
N ILE A 36 1.31 -22.09 -1.27
CA ILE A 36 -0.15 -22.05 -1.53
C ILE A 36 -0.93 -22.00 -0.21
N LYS A 37 -0.54 -22.81 0.79
CA LYS A 37 -1.15 -22.77 2.11
C LYS A 37 -1.05 -21.37 2.73
N GLY A 38 0.15 -20.79 2.72
CA GLY A 38 0.35 -19.42 3.22
C GLY A 38 -0.42 -18.36 2.43
N ILE A 39 -0.59 -18.53 1.12
CA ILE A 39 -1.40 -17.61 0.29
C ILE A 39 -2.89 -17.72 0.67
N LYS A 40 -3.39 -18.92 0.97
CA LYS A 40 -4.76 -19.09 1.49
C LYS A 40 -4.94 -18.43 2.85
N GLU A 41 -3.95 -18.52 3.73
CA GLU A 41 -3.93 -17.85 5.04
C GLU A 41 -3.94 -16.31 4.90
N ASP A 42 -3.35 -15.78 3.82
CA ASP A 42 -3.42 -14.35 3.49
C ASP A 42 -4.82 -13.93 2.94
N GLY A 43 -5.79 -14.85 2.81
CA GLY A 43 -7.18 -14.54 2.43
C GLY A 43 -7.57 -14.84 0.97
N TYR A 44 -6.63 -15.36 0.15
CA TYR A 44 -6.91 -15.77 -1.23
C TYR A 44 -7.70 -17.09 -1.25
N LYS A 45 -8.72 -17.18 -2.11
CA LYS A 45 -9.43 -18.46 -2.33
C LYS A 45 -8.78 -19.18 -3.50
N ILE A 46 -8.07 -20.26 -3.19
CA ILE A 46 -7.44 -21.12 -4.18
C ILE A 46 -8.10 -22.50 -4.12
N GLU A 47 -8.77 -22.89 -5.20
CA GLU A 47 -9.25 -24.26 -5.38
C GLU A 47 -8.04 -25.21 -5.51
N SER A 48 -8.13 -26.39 -4.91
CA SER A 48 -7.06 -27.38 -4.93
C SER A 48 -7.63 -28.75 -5.23
N VAL A 49 -7.40 -29.24 -6.45
CA VAL A 49 -7.96 -30.51 -6.92
C VAL A 49 -6.83 -31.50 -7.18
N SER A 50 -6.94 -32.69 -6.58
CA SER A 50 -5.98 -33.78 -6.79
C SER A 50 -5.83 -34.09 -8.28
N LYS A 51 -4.59 -34.29 -8.74
CA LYS A 51 -4.21 -34.53 -10.14
C LYS A 51 -4.47 -33.37 -11.13
N LYS A 52 -5.26 -32.34 -10.79
CA LYS A 52 -5.43 -31.12 -11.60
C LYS A 52 -4.48 -29.99 -11.18
N GLY A 53 -4.38 -29.71 -9.87
CA GLY A 53 -3.53 -28.66 -9.33
C GLY A 53 -4.30 -27.56 -8.60
N TYR A 54 -3.92 -26.31 -8.85
CA TYR A 54 -4.38 -25.12 -8.15
C TYR A 54 -5.02 -24.12 -9.10
N LYS A 55 -6.11 -23.50 -8.69
CA LYS A 55 -6.78 -22.42 -9.44
C LYS A 55 -7.14 -21.29 -8.48
N LEU A 56 -6.95 -20.04 -8.89
CA LEU A 56 -7.33 -18.87 -8.10
C LEU A 56 -8.79 -18.49 -8.40
N ASP A 57 -9.64 -18.53 -7.39
CA ASP A 57 -11.07 -18.18 -7.51
C ASP A 57 -11.37 -16.75 -7.04
N TYR A 58 -10.59 -16.24 -6.07
CA TYR A 58 -10.80 -14.92 -5.49
C TYR A 58 -9.51 -14.36 -4.92
N SER A 59 -9.28 -13.08 -5.19
CA SER A 59 -8.22 -12.27 -4.58
C SER A 59 -8.84 -11.34 -3.53
N PRO A 60 -8.28 -11.28 -2.32
CA PRO A 60 -8.74 -10.36 -1.29
C PRO A 60 -8.39 -8.91 -1.65
N ASP A 61 -9.04 -7.96 -0.99
CA ASP A 61 -8.71 -6.54 -1.08
C ASP A 61 -7.44 -6.24 -0.25
N LEU A 62 -6.29 -6.68 -0.78
CA LEU A 62 -4.97 -6.45 -0.19
C LEU A 62 -4.14 -5.54 -1.08
N LEU A 63 -3.29 -4.72 -0.47
CA LEU A 63 -2.44 -3.77 -1.21
C LEU A 63 -1.02 -4.31 -1.41
N THR A 64 -0.90 -5.60 -1.72
CA THR A 64 0.40 -6.21 -2.05
C THR A 64 0.89 -5.73 -3.41
N TYR A 65 2.21 -5.78 -3.65
CA TYR A 65 2.76 -5.38 -4.93
C TYR A 65 2.15 -6.14 -6.11
N SER A 66 1.88 -7.44 -5.97
CA SER A 66 1.24 -8.25 -7.01
C SER A 66 -0.22 -7.89 -7.29
N GLU A 67 -0.91 -7.22 -6.36
CA GLU A 67 -2.26 -6.70 -6.61
C GLU A 67 -2.22 -5.36 -7.36
N ILE A 68 -1.26 -4.49 -7.05
CA ILE A 68 -1.28 -3.11 -7.54
C ILE A 68 -0.35 -2.83 -8.72
N LYS A 69 0.64 -3.68 -9.00
CA LYS A 69 1.74 -3.38 -9.94
C LYS A 69 1.27 -2.99 -11.34
N ASP A 70 0.18 -3.59 -11.82
CA ASP A 70 -0.36 -3.36 -13.16
C ASP A 70 -1.14 -2.04 -13.25
N PHE A 71 -1.51 -1.46 -12.10
CA PHE A 71 -2.13 -0.13 -11.99
C PHE A 71 -1.11 0.99 -11.75
N LEU A 72 0.17 0.65 -11.49
CA LEU A 72 1.22 1.63 -11.28
C LEU A 72 1.76 2.09 -12.65
N GLU A 73 1.40 3.30 -13.08
CA GLU A 73 1.93 3.93 -14.30
C GLU A 73 3.23 4.72 -14.07
N THR A 74 3.60 4.95 -12.81
CA THR A 74 4.72 5.80 -12.38
C THR A 74 6.08 5.21 -12.74
N LYS A 75 7.02 5.96 -13.34
CA LYS A 75 8.32 5.39 -13.71
C LYS A 75 9.23 5.03 -12.53
N SER A 76 9.16 5.79 -11.44
CA SER A 76 10.07 5.64 -10.27
C SER A 76 9.35 5.34 -8.96
N LEU A 77 8.20 5.97 -8.70
CA LEU A 77 7.44 5.77 -7.47
C LEU A 77 6.77 4.39 -7.45
N GLY A 78 6.84 3.68 -6.33
CA GLY A 78 6.16 2.39 -6.16
C GLY A 78 6.83 1.22 -6.89
N ARG A 79 8.01 1.41 -7.49
CA ARG A 79 8.75 0.33 -8.18
C ARG A 79 9.59 -0.55 -7.25
N ASN A 80 9.87 -0.05 -6.05
CA ASN A 80 10.36 -0.86 -4.95
C ASN A 80 9.32 -0.79 -3.84
N PHE A 81 8.66 -1.91 -3.56
CA PHE A 81 7.48 -1.95 -2.72
C PHE A 81 7.68 -2.95 -1.58
N ILE A 82 7.52 -2.47 -0.35
CA ILE A 82 7.72 -3.26 0.86
C ILE A 82 6.39 -3.29 1.60
N HIS A 83 5.78 -4.47 1.63
CA HIS A 83 4.48 -4.72 2.26
C HIS A 83 4.66 -5.42 3.59
N TYR A 84 3.92 -4.97 4.60
CA TYR A 84 3.81 -5.61 5.90
C TYR A 84 2.36 -5.89 6.24
N ASP A 85 2.09 -7.00 6.92
CA ASP A 85 0.77 -7.25 7.48
C ASP A 85 0.52 -6.29 8.65
N THR A 86 1.33 -6.41 9.70
CA THR A 86 1.29 -5.53 10.88
C THR A 86 2.69 -5.03 11.19
N ILE A 87 2.82 -3.72 11.47
CA ILE A 87 4.08 -3.09 11.88
C ILE A 87 3.84 -2.02 12.93
N ASP A 88 4.90 -1.45 13.51
CA ASP A 88 4.79 -0.32 14.44
C ASP A 88 4.40 0.97 13.72
N SER A 89 5.18 1.39 12.72
CA SER A 89 4.87 2.52 11.84
C SER A 89 5.61 2.42 10.51
N THR A 90 4.87 2.56 9.41
CA THR A 90 5.43 2.64 8.04
C THR A 90 6.47 3.76 7.92
N ASN A 91 6.26 4.90 8.58
CA ASN A 91 7.18 6.03 8.54
C ASN A 91 8.48 5.75 9.30
N LEU A 92 8.42 5.00 10.41
CA LEU A 92 9.63 4.62 11.14
C LEU A 92 10.51 3.69 10.29
N ILE A 93 9.89 2.71 9.65
CA ILE A 93 10.54 1.77 8.75
C ILE A 93 11.09 2.49 7.52
N ALA A 94 10.31 3.38 6.91
CA ALA A 94 10.77 4.18 5.78
C ALA A 94 12.00 5.02 6.15
N LYS A 95 12.04 5.64 7.34
CA LYS A 95 13.23 6.37 7.82
C LYS A 95 14.44 5.46 8.03
N LYS A 96 14.24 4.26 8.57
CA LYS A 96 15.31 3.27 8.72
C LYS A 96 15.90 2.88 7.36
N LEU A 97 15.04 2.45 6.44
CA LEU A 97 15.44 2.05 5.09
C LEU A 97 16.09 3.20 4.31
N ALA A 98 15.61 4.43 4.47
CA ALA A 98 16.22 5.60 3.84
C ALA A 98 17.66 5.84 4.30
N ARG A 99 17.98 5.59 5.59
CA ARG A 99 19.36 5.65 6.12
C ARG A 99 20.23 4.49 5.61
N GLU A 100 19.62 3.32 5.41
CA GLU A 100 20.26 2.14 4.83
C GLU A 100 20.45 2.24 3.31
N GLY A 101 20.05 3.35 2.69
CA GLY A 101 20.30 3.60 1.27
C GLY A 101 19.18 3.18 0.32
N ALA A 102 17.95 2.95 0.83
CA ALA A 102 16.80 2.66 -0.02
C ALA A 102 16.62 3.73 -1.12
N VAL A 103 16.28 3.26 -2.31
CA VAL A 103 16.22 4.06 -3.53
C VAL A 103 15.06 5.06 -3.52
N HIS A 104 15.14 6.08 -4.37
CA HIS A 104 14.04 6.99 -4.62
C HIS A 104 12.79 6.21 -5.08
N GLY A 105 11.64 6.56 -4.50
CA GLY A 105 10.35 5.97 -4.86
C GLY A 105 10.04 4.67 -4.15
N THR A 106 10.89 4.21 -3.22
CA THR A 106 10.56 3.07 -2.36
C THR A 106 9.31 3.39 -1.54
N VAL A 107 8.36 2.46 -1.57
CA VAL A 107 7.10 2.51 -0.81
C VAL A 107 7.15 1.49 0.32
N VAL A 108 6.76 1.92 1.52
CA VAL A 108 6.49 1.06 2.66
C VAL A 108 5.00 1.15 2.95
N LEU A 109 4.30 0.02 2.83
CA LEU A 109 2.88 -0.10 3.13
C LEU A 109 2.66 -1.13 4.24
N ALA A 110 1.67 -0.88 5.09
CA ALA A 110 1.19 -1.87 6.05
C ALA A 110 -0.33 -1.96 6.02
N GLU A 111 -0.86 -3.15 6.31
CA GLU A 111 -2.30 -3.32 6.53
C GLU A 111 -2.71 -2.75 7.91
N GLU A 112 -1.81 -2.83 8.90
CA GLU A 112 -2.01 -2.30 10.26
C GLU A 112 -0.76 -1.59 10.81
N GLN A 113 -0.95 -0.50 11.55
CA GLN A 113 0.10 0.11 12.39
C GLN A 113 -0.27 0.07 13.88
N THR A 114 0.52 -0.61 14.69
CA THR A 114 0.31 -0.74 16.15
C THR A 114 0.77 0.51 16.92
N SER A 115 1.59 1.36 16.31
CA SER A 115 2.15 2.57 16.90
C SER A 115 2.19 3.72 15.88
N GLY A 116 1.12 3.86 15.11
CA GLY A 116 0.95 4.96 14.15
C GLY A 116 1.09 6.33 14.82
N ARG A 117 1.83 7.25 14.19
CA ARG A 117 2.09 8.60 14.72
C ARG A 117 1.73 9.68 13.71
N GLY A 118 0.91 10.63 14.14
CA GLY A 118 0.67 11.89 13.47
C GLY A 118 1.67 12.98 13.87
N ARG A 119 1.37 14.22 13.48
CA ARG A 119 2.17 15.40 13.86
C ARG A 119 2.13 15.63 15.37
N LEU A 120 3.19 16.26 15.89
CA LEU A 120 3.31 16.64 17.31
C LEU A 120 3.13 15.46 18.29
N GLY A 121 3.47 14.24 17.86
CA GLY A 121 3.44 13.05 18.69
C GLY A 121 2.03 12.46 18.93
N ARG A 122 1.00 12.97 18.25
CA ARG A 122 -0.36 12.42 18.36
C ARG A 122 -0.41 10.98 17.83
N THR A 123 -1.18 10.13 18.48
CA THR A 123 -1.47 8.78 17.99
C THR A 123 -2.30 8.84 16.70
N TRP A 124 -1.97 7.99 15.74
CA TRP A 124 -2.72 7.81 14.50
C TRP A 124 -3.26 6.38 14.44
N ILE A 125 -4.58 6.24 14.57
CA ILE A 125 -5.26 4.93 14.59
C ILE A 125 -5.22 4.34 13.18
N SER A 126 -4.62 3.15 13.04
CA SER A 126 -4.37 2.50 11.74
C SER A 126 -4.77 1.03 11.74
N PRO A 127 -6.08 0.70 11.87
CA PRO A 127 -6.52 -0.67 11.97
C PRO A 127 -6.50 -1.37 10.60
N LYS A 128 -6.37 -2.71 10.66
CA LYS A 128 -6.37 -3.58 9.48
C LYS A 128 -7.64 -3.41 8.63
N GLY A 129 -7.47 -3.28 7.30
CA GLY A 129 -8.57 -3.27 6.33
C GLY A 129 -9.48 -2.03 6.37
N THR A 130 -9.06 -0.94 7.00
CA THR A 130 -9.88 0.29 7.12
C THR A 130 -9.30 1.50 6.40
N GLY A 131 -8.08 1.40 5.88
CA GLY A 131 -7.41 2.50 5.19
C GLY A 131 -6.06 2.10 4.61
N ILE A 132 -5.41 3.06 3.97
CA ILE A 132 -4.12 2.88 3.31
C ILE A 132 -3.04 3.51 4.19
N TRP A 133 -2.20 2.69 4.81
CA TRP A 133 -1.08 3.16 5.64
C TRP A 133 0.20 3.09 4.83
N VAL A 134 0.67 4.22 4.33
CA VAL A 134 1.78 4.26 3.37
C VAL A 134 2.79 5.35 3.67
N SER A 135 4.07 5.04 3.47
CA SER A 135 5.19 5.99 3.49
C SER A 135 6.04 5.84 2.23
N ILE A 136 6.40 6.96 1.60
CA ILE A 136 7.18 6.98 0.35
C ILE A 136 8.51 7.69 0.58
N ILE A 137 9.61 7.04 0.20
CA ILE A 137 10.96 7.61 0.30
C ILE A 137 11.25 8.43 -0.96
N LEU A 138 11.47 9.73 -0.78
CA LEU A 138 11.82 10.65 -1.88
C LEU A 138 13.27 11.11 -1.73
N ARG A 139 13.98 11.25 -2.86
CA ARG A 139 15.34 11.82 -2.94
C ARG A 139 15.42 12.92 -4.00
N PRO A 140 14.61 13.99 -3.89
CA PRO A 140 14.61 15.06 -4.87
C PRO A 140 15.90 15.88 -4.79
N ASN A 141 16.41 16.33 -5.93
CA ASN A 141 17.52 17.27 -5.99
C ASN A 141 17.00 18.71 -5.79
N ILE A 142 16.65 19.06 -4.54
CA ILE A 142 16.13 20.38 -4.17
C ILE A 142 16.82 20.90 -2.90
N SER A 143 16.84 22.22 -2.73
CA SER A 143 17.32 22.85 -1.49
C SER A 143 16.47 22.45 -0.28
N ALA A 144 17.07 22.46 0.91
CA ALA A 144 16.37 22.23 2.18
C ALA A 144 15.17 23.18 2.37
N TYR A 145 15.28 24.43 1.92
CA TYR A 145 14.20 25.44 1.98
C TYR A 145 12.96 25.05 1.16
N ALA A 146 13.11 24.19 0.14
CA ALA A 146 12.01 23.75 -0.70
C ALA A 146 11.33 22.46 -0.20
N VAL A 147 11.87 21.80 0.84
CA VAL A 147 11.34 20.52 1.34
C VAL A 147 9.90 20.66 1.84
N SER A 148 9.55 21.78 2.46
CA SER A 148 8.17 22.05 2.91
C SER A 148 7.14 22.02 1.78
N LYS A 149 7.55 22.34 0.54
CA LYS A 149 6.68 22.28 -0.64
C LYS A 149 6.28 20.85 -0.98
N LEU A 150 7.09 19.84 -0.65
CA LEU A 150 6.76 18.43 -0.90
C LEU A 150 5.52 17.99 -0.11
N THR A 151 5.33 18.50 1.10
CA THR A 151 4.12 18.24 1.90
C THR A 151 2.87 18.77 1.19
N LEU A 152 2.96 19.96 0.60
CA LEU A 152 1.86 20.57 -0.14
C LEU A 152 1.55 19.80 -1.43
N LEU A 153 2.60 19.40 -2.15
CA LEU A 153 2.47 18.56 -3.33
C LEU A 153 1.85 17.19 -2.99
N GLY A 154 2.22 16.60 -1.85
CA GLY A 154 1.62 15.37 -1.36
C GLY A 154 0.12 15.53 -1.09
N ALA A 155 -0.28 16.59 -0.39
CA ALA A 155 -1.70 16.86 -0.14
C ALA A 155 -2.50 17.08 -1.44
N ALA A 156 -1.95 17.85 -2.39
CA ALA A 156 -2.56 18.07 -3.69
C ALA A 156 -2.63 16.79 -4.55
N ALA A 157 -1.62 15.92 -4.47
CA ALA A 157 -1.64 14.65 -5.19
C ALA A 157 -2.74 13.71 -4.66
N VAL A 158 -2.92 13.64 -3.35
CA VAL A 158 -4.00 12.84 -2.73
C VAL A 158 -5.37 13.44 -3.03
N GLU A 159 -5.51 14.77 -3.00
CA GLU A 159 -6.78 15.43 -3.30
C GLU A 159 -7.20 15.16 -4.74
N ARG A 160 -6.28 15.30 -5.70
CA ARG A 160 -6.52 14.95 -7.09
C ARG A 160 -6.85 13.47 -7.29
N ALA A 161 -6.24 12.57 -6.51
CA ALA A 161 -6.57 11.16 -6.56
C ALA A 161 -8.01 10.90 -6.08
N MET A 162 -8.46 11.59 -5.03
CA MET A 162 -9.84 11.53 -4.54
C MET A 162 -10.83 12.11 -5.57
N ASP A 163 -10.50 13.25 -6.19
CA ASP A 163 -11.34 13.88 -7.22
C ASP A 163 -11.52 12.97 -8.45
N ASN A 164 -10.45 12.31 -8.91
CA ASN A 164 -10.53 11.31 -9.98
C ASN A 164 -11.44 10.11 -9.64
N MET A 165 -11.68 9.85 -8.35
CA MET A 165 -12.61 8.83 -7.86
C MET A 165 -14.03 9.39 -7.62
N GLY A 166 -14.27 10.68 -7.92
CA GLY A 166 -15.53 11.37 -7.66
C GLY A 166 -15.76 11.72 -6.18
N ILE A 167 -14.69 11.75 -5.37
CA ILE A 167 -14.75 12.05 -3.94
C ILE A 167 -14.34 13.51 -3.70
N ASP A 168 -15.29 14.33 -3.24
CA ASP A 168 -15.04 15.74 -2.91
C ASP A 168 -14.21 15.87 -1.61
N ALA A 169 -12.93 16.22 -1.77
CA ALA A 169 -11.96 16.36 -0.70
C ALA A 169 -11.29 17.73 -0.76
N TYR A 170 -11.07 18.36 0.39
CA TYR A 170 -10.44 19.68 0.50
C TYR A 170 -9.17 19.61 1.31
N ILE A 171 -8.15 20.37 0.90
CA ILE A 171 -6.90 20.49 1.66
C ILE A 171 -7.13 21.39 2.89
N LYS A 172 -7.12 20.78 4.07
CA LYS A 172 -6.93 21.48 5.34
C LYS A 172 -5.45 21.73 5.52
N TRP A 173 -5.06 22.98 5.27
CA TRP A 173 -3.66 23.35 5.25
C TRP A 173 -2.92 23.01 6.57
N PRO A 174 -1.66 22.56 6.49
CA PRO A 174 -0.86 22.40 5.26
C PRO A 174 -0.81 20.97 4.70
N ASN A 175 -1.41 19.96 5.36
CA ASN A 175 -1.06 18.56 5.10
C ASN A 175 -2.19 17.55 5.32
N ASP A 176 -3.40 18.00 5.65
CA ASP A 176 -4.54 17.12 5.93
C ASP A 176 -5.60 17.30 4.84
N LEU A 177 -6.35 16.24 4.54
CA LEU A 177 -7.54 16.32 3.70
C LEU A 177 -8.79 16.12 4.54
N VAL A 178 -9.87 16.78 4.16
CA VAL A 178 -11.19 16.62 4.75
C VAL A 178 -12.21 16.30 3.68
N LEU A 179 -13.04 15.29 3.91
CA LEU A 179 -14.15 14.92 3.03
C LEU A 179 -15.39 15.74 3.40
N ASN A 180 -16.18 16.13 2.40
CA ASN A 180 -17.57 16.59 2.54
C ASN A 180 -17.92 17.30 3.86
N ARG A 181 -17.64 18.61 3.93
CA ARG A 181 -18.39 19.51 4.82
C ARG A 181 -19.09 20.56 3.97
N LYS A 182 -20.39 20.74 4.24
CA LYS A 182 -21.13 21.95 3.87
C LYS A 182 -20.20 23.16 4.00
N LYS A 183 -20.18 23.99 2.96
CA LYS A 183 -19.47 25.25 2.76
C LYS A 183 -19.62 26.31 3.88
N SER A 184 -20.13 25.95 5.06
CA SER A 184 -20.30 26.83 6.20
C SER A 184 -19.11 26.70 7.16
N LEU A 185 -18.36 27.80 7.25
CA LEU A 185 -17.30 28.09 8.23
C LEU A 185 -15.88 27.58 7.89
N TRP A 186 -15.44 27.80 6.65
CA TRP A 186 -14.03 28.17 6.42
C TRP A 186 -13.96 29.70 6.37
N ASN A 187 -13.84 30.34 7.54
CA ASN A 187 -13.40 31.73 7.58
C ASN A 187 -11.87 31.71 7.52
N SER A 188 -11.32 32.46 6.57
CA SER A 188 -9.90 32.66 6.29
C SER A 188 -9.13 33.39 7.40
N TYR A 189 -9.65 33.42 8.63
CA TYR A 189 -9.02 34.05 9.78
C TYR A 189 -8.86 33.02 10.88
N GLY A 190 -7.62 32.87 11.34
CA GLY A 190 -7.18 31.77 12.17
C GLY A 190 -7.91 31.61 13.50
N ASN A 191 -7.70 30.40 14.03
CA ASN A 191 -7.93 29.92 15.38
C ASN A 191 -9.33 29.41 15.74
N GLU A 192 -9.30 28.15 16.17
CA GLU A 192 -10.31 27.36 16.90
C GLU A 192 -11.42 26.64 16.12
N TRP A 193 -11.37 25.31 16.26
CA TRP A 193 -12.49 24.41 16.02
C TRP A 193 -13.37 24.41 17.28
N ARG A 194 -14.58 24.96 17.21
CA ARG A 194 -15.62 24.71 18.21
C ARG A 194 -16.57 23.64 17.67
N ASN A 195 -16.71 22.55 18.42
CA ASN A 195 -17.72 21.52 18.18
C ASN A 195 -19.11 22.14 18.40
N GLY A 196 -19.97 22.04 17.40
CA GLY A 196 -21.42 22.14 17.55
C GLY A 196 -22.03 20.75 17.57
#